data_AF-A0AAE8LQF1-F1
#
_entry.id   AF-A0AAE8LQF1-F1
#
_cell.length_a   1.000
_cell.length_b   1.000
_cell.length_c   1.000
_cell.angle_alpha   90.00
_cell.angle_beta   90.00
_cell.angle_gamma   90.00
#
_symmetry.space_group_name_H-M   'P 1'
#
loop_
_entity.id
_entity.type
_entity.pdbx_description
1 polymer ?
#
loop_
_entity_poly.entity_id
_entity_poly.type
_entity_poly.pdbx_seq_one_letter_code
_entity_poly.pdbx_strand_id
1 'polypeptide(L)'
;MSRLTIDITDQQHQSLKALAALQGKTIKQYALERLFPGDTDAERAWEELKTLMNTRVNEALAGRLSTKTVGEILDEEISEGRA
;
A
#
# COMPACT_ATOMS: atom_id res chain seq x y z
N MET A 1 28.20 6.51 5.55
CA MET A 1 28.37 6.47 4.08
C MET A 1 28.53 5.03 3.65
N SER A 2 27.43 4.37 3.25
CA SER A 2 27.45 2.94 2.84
C SER A 2 27.63 2.85 1.32
N ARG A 3 28.66 2.14 0.86
CA ARG A 3 28.94 1.92 -0.57
C ARG A 3 28.61 0.47 -0.91
N LEU A 4 27.54 0.24 -1.66
CA LEU A 4 27.18 -1.07 -2.18
C LEU A 4 27.85 -1.27 -3.55
N THR A 5 28.55 -2.39 -3.73
CA THR A 5 29.12 -2.79 -5.02
C THR A 5 28.34 -4.00 -5.51
N ILE A 6 27.89 -3.98 -6.77
CA ILE A 6 27.04 -5.01 -7.36
C ILE A 6 27.72 -5.45 -8.65
N ASP A 7 28.04 -6.73 -8.76
CA ASP A 7 28.56 -7.30 -10.00
C ASP A 7 27.41 -7.57 -10.95
N ILE A 8 27.47 -6.93 -12.12
CA ILE A 8 26.50 -7.10 -13.21
C ILE A 8 27.23 -7.21 -14.53
N THR A 9 26.66 -7.95 -15.48
CA THR A 9 27.18 -8.00 -16.85
C THR A 9 26.95 -6.68 -17.58
N ASP A 10 27.75 -6.39 -18.60
CA ASP A 10 27.62 -5.16 -19.39
C ASP A 10 26.23 -5.01 -20.03
N GLN A 11 25.64 -6.12 -20.49
CA GLN A 11 24.29 -6.14 -21.05
C GLN A 11 23.25 -5.77 -19.98
N GLN A 12 23.36 -6.32 -18.78
CA GLN A 12 22.46 -5.98 -17.67
C GLN A 12 22.62 -4.52 -17.25
N HIS A 13 23.84 -3.99 -17.23
CA HIS A 13 24.08 -2.57 -16.96
C HIS A 13 23.43 -1.66 -18.00
N GLN A 14 23.54 -2.00 -19.29
CA GLN A 14 22.88 -1.25 -20.36
C GLN A 14 21.36 -1.28 -20.23
N SER A 15 20.77 -2.44 -19.98
CA SER A 15 19.33 -2.57 -19.75
C SER A 15 18.88 -1.78 -18.52
N LEU A 16 19.62 -1.84 -17.40
CA LEU A 16 19.29 -1.11 -16.17
C LEU A 16 19.38 0.40 -16.38
N LYS A 17 20.39 0.87 -17.14
CA LYS A 17 20.58 2.27 -17.49
C LYS A 17 19.46 2.79 -18.38
N ALA A 18 19.03 2.01 -19.36
CA ALA A 18 17.93 2.36 -20.25
C ALA A 18 16.59 2.46 -19.48
N LEU A 19 16.31 1.51 -18.59
CA LEU A 19 15.11 1.53 -17.75
C LEU A 19 15.12 2.71 -16.76
N ALA A 20 16.27 3.00 -16.14
CA ALA A 20 16.42 4.15 -15.26
C ALA A 20 16.17 5.47 -16.03
N ALA A 21 16.74 5.60 -17.23
CA ALA A 21 16.56 6.77 -18.08
C ALA A 21 15.10 6.94 -18.54
N LEU A 22 14.40 5.85 -18.87
CA LEU A 22 12.98 5.88 -19.22
C LEU A 22 12.11 6.39 -18.07
N GLN A 23 12.46 6.05 -16.83
CA GLN A 23 11.77 6.54 -15.63
C GLN A 23 12.26 7.95 -15.19
N GLY A 24 13.19 8.56 -15.92
CA GLY A 24 13.80 9.85 -15.58
C GLY A 24 14.68 9.82 -14.33
N LYS A 25 15.08 8.64 -13.85
CA LYS A 25 15.87 8.44 -12.63
C LYS A 25 17.31 8.11 -12.96
N THR A 26 18.21 8.44 -12.03
CA THR A 26 19.60 7.97 -12.14
C THR A 26 19.67 6.46 -11.90
N ILE A 27 20.64 5.78 -12.50
CA ILE A 27 20.85 4.34 -12.29
C ILE A 27 20.98 3.96 -10.80
N LYS A 28 21.55 4.86 -9.99
CA LYS A 28 21.69 4.70 -8.54
C LYS A 28 20.34 4.68 -7.84
N GLN A 29 19.48 5.64 -8.14
CA GLN A 29 18.13 5.74 -7.56
C GLN A 29 17.27 4.56 -7.99
N TYR A 30 17.30 4.22 -9.28
CA TYR A 30 16.52 3.11 -9.83
C TYR A 30 16.95 1.75 -9.23
N ALA A 31 18.26 1.50 -9.10
CA ALA A 31 18.75 0.27 -8.48
C ALA A 31 18.40 0.19 -6.99
N LEU A 32 18.47 1.32 -6.27
CA LEU A 32 18.19 1.36 -4.83
C LEU A 32 16.70 1.13 -4.54
N GLU A 33 15.80 1.74 -5.31
CA GLU A 33 14.35 1.48 -5.22
C GLU A 33 13.97 0.06 -5.63
N ARG A 34 14.76 -0.59 -6.50
CA ARG A 34 14.48 -1.97 -6.93
C ARG A 34 15.01 -3.01 -5.95
N LEU A 35 16.14 -2.76 -5.32
CA LEU A 35 16.78 -3.67 -4.33
C LEU A 35 16.18 -3.51 -2.94
N PHE A 36 15.78 -2.28 -2.62
CA PHE A 36 14.97 -1.95 -1.46
C PHE A 36 13.69 -1.35 -2.02
N PRO A 37 12.75 -2.17 -2.52
CA PRO A 37 11.40 -1.68 -2.73
C PRO A 37 11.01 -1.09 -1.39
N GLY A 38 10.98 0.24 -1.32
CA GLY A 38 10.52 0.93 -0.14
C GLY A 38 9.20 0.28 0.20
N ASP A 39 8.96 0.03 1.48
CA ASP A 39 7.73 -0.59 1.96
C ASP A 39 6.57 0.42 1.80
N THR A 40 6.50 1.10 0.66
CA THR A 40 5.49 2.07 0.26
C THR A 40 4.12 1.43 0.24
N ASP A 41 4.06 0.12 0.02
CA ASP A 41 2.82 -0.63 0.13
C ASP A 41 2.43 -0.88 1.59
N ALA A 42 3.37 -1.21 2.49
CA ALA A 42 3.04 -1.32 3.92
C ALA A 42 2.72 0.04 4.55
N GLU A 43 3.45 1.10 4.21
CA GLU A 43 3.16 2.46 4.72
C GLU A 43 1.79 2.94 4.21
N ARG A 44 1.46 2.66 2.95
CA ARG A 44 0.13 2.96 2.40
C ARG A 44 -0.96 2.13 3.10
N ALA A 45 -0.74 0.83 3.26
CA ALA A 45 -1.69 -0.05 3.97
C ALA A 45 -1.87 0.38 5.43
N TRP A 46 -0.81 0.87 6.07
CA TRP A 46 -0.83 1.37 7.44
C TRP A 46 -1.62 2.67 7.55
N GLU A 47 -1.42 3.62 6.63
CA GLU A 47 -2.20 4.87 6.60
C GLU A 47 -3.68 4.63 6.24
N GLU A 48 -3.98 3.68 5.35
CA GLU A 48 -5.36 3.27 5.07
C GLU A 48 -6.04 2.66 6.30
N LEU A 49 -5.34 1.76 7.02
CA LEU A 49 -5.85 1.16 8.25
C LEU A 49 -6.10 2.23 9.32
N LYS A 50 -5.15 3.14 9.51
CA LYS A 50 -5.25 4.23 10.48
C LYS A 50 -6.41 5.16 10.17
N THR A 51 -6.63 5.46 8.90
CA THR A 51 -7.77 6.27 8.43
C THR A 51 -9.09 5.56 8.76
N LEU A 52 -9.20 4.26 8.46
CA LEU A 52 -10.39 3.47 8.74
C LEU A 52 -10.69 3.38 10.23
N MET A 53 -9.65 3.17 11.06
CA MET A 53 -9.81 3.14 12.52
C MET A 53 -10.23 4.49 13.09
N ASN A 54 -9.63 5.59 12.63
CA ASN A 54 -10.02 6.93 13.06
C ASN A 54 -11.48 7.25 12.70
N THR A 55 -11.94 6.86 11.50
CA THR A 55 -13.35 7.00 11.12
C THR A 55 -14.27 6.23 12.06
N ARG A 56 -13.94 4.97 12.37
CA ARG A 56 -14.73 4.15 13.31
C ARG A 56 -14.74 4.72 14.73
N VAL A 57 -13.61 5.23 15.22
CA VAL A 57 -13.51 5.88 16.53
C VAL A 57 -14.37 7.14 16.57
N ASN A 58 -14.31 7.96 15.52
CA ASN A 58 -15.14 9.17 15.42
C ASN A 58 -16.63 8.83 15.31
N GLU A 59 -17.01 7.76 14.62
CA GLU A 59 -18.39 7.27 14.54
C GLU A 59 -18.90 6.75 15.89
N ALA A 60 -18.08 5.99 16.61
CA ALA A 60 -18.39 5.52 17.95
C ALA A 60 -18.53 6.70 18.94
N LEU A 61 -17.63 7.69 18.89
CA LEU A 61 -17.70 8.90 19.70
C LEU A 61 -18.90 9.77 19.35
N ALA A 62 -19.29 9.82 18.07
CA ALA A 62 -20.50 10.50 17.60
C ALA A 62 -21.80 9.73 17.96
N GLY A 63 -21.72 8.61 18.66
CA GLY A 63 -22.88 7.83 19.09
C GLY A 63 -23.58 7.08 17.96
N ARG A 64 -22.92 6.91 16.80
CA ARG A 64 -23.41 6.07 15.69
C ARG A 64 -23.11 4.59 15.96
N LEU A 65 -23.52 4.11 17.14
CA LEU A 65 -23.51 2.70 17.43
C LEU A 65 -24.82 2.12 16.88
N SER A 66 -24.72 1.16 15.96
CA SER A 66 -25.92 0.44 15.52
C SER A 66 -26.51 -0.30 16.72
N THR A 67 -27.77 -0.03 17.02
CA THR A 67 -28.53 -0.75 18.05
C THR A 67 -28.94 -2.15 17.59
N LYS A 68 -28.70 -2.48 16.32
CA LYS A 68 -29.00 -3.77 15.72
C LYS A 68 -27.93 -4.79 16.13
N THR A 69 -28.39 -5.99 16.46
CA THR A 69 -27.52 -7.12 16.72
C THR A 69 -26.88 -7.62 15.42
N VAL A 70 -25.75 -8.31 15.51
CA VAL A 70 -25.05 -8.89 14.34
C VAL A 70 -25.99 -9.78 13.50
N GLY A 71 -26.96 -10.45 14.14
CA GLY A 71 -27.97 -11.26 13.46
C GLY A 71 -28.98 -10.44 12.65
N GLU A 72 -29.46 -9.32 13.18
CA GLU A 72 -30.40 -8.44 12.45
C GLU A 72 -29.74 -7.75 11.25
N ILE A 73 -28.45 -7.40 11.37
CA ILE A 73 -27.67 -6.84 10.25
C ILE A 73 -27.49 -7.90 9.15
N LEU A 74 -27.25 -9.15 9.53
CA LEU A 74 -27.09 -10.25 8.59
C LEU A 74 -28.40 -10.55 7.84
N ASP A 75 -29.53 -10.59 8.56
CA ASP A 75 -30.83 -10.84 7.96
C ASP A 75 -31.26 -9.72 7.00
N GLU A 76 -30.95 -8.46 7.33
CA GLU A 76 -31.21 -7.29 6.47
C GLU A 76 -30.41 -7.35 5.16
N GLU A 77 -29.09 -7.55 5.22
CA GLU A 77 -28.22 -7.62 4.02
C GLU A 77 -28.54 -8.84 3.13
N ILE A 78 -28.88 -9.99 3.73
CA ILE A 78 -29.30 -11.19 2.97
C ILE A 78 -30.67 -10.97 2.31
N SER A 79 -31.55 -10.17 2.92
CA SER A 79 -32.85 -9.83 2.35
C SER A 79 -32.75 -8.79 1.23
N GLU A 80 -31.85 -7.80 1.35
CA GLU A 80 -31.60 -6.79 0.32
C GLU A 80 -30.88 -7.37 -0.91
N GLY A 81 -29.96 -8.31 -0.73
CA GLY A 81 -29.27 -9.00 -1.85
C GLY A 81 -30.15 -9.95 -2.68
N ARG A 82 -31.44 -10.09 -2.35
CA ARG A 82 -32.43 -10.91 -3.07
C ARG A 82 -33.49 -10.10 -3.83
N ALA A 83 -33.45 -8.77 -3.80
CA ALA A 83 -34.33 -7.89 -4.58
C ALA A 83 -33.68 -7.49 -5.91
#